data_AF-W2FP60-F1
#
_entry.id   AF-W2FP60-F1
#
_cell.length_a   1.000
_cell.length_b   1.000
_cell.length_c   1.000
_cell.angle_alpha   90.00
_cell.angle_beta   90.00
_cell.angle_gamma   90.00
#
_symmetry.space_group_name_H-M   'P 1'
#
loop_
_entity.id
_entity.type
_entity.pdbx_description
1 polymer ?
#
loop_
_entity_poly.entity_id
_entity_poly.type
_entity_poly.pdbx_seq_one_letter_code
_entity_poly.pdbx_strand_id
1 'polypeptide(L)'
;MVQPQLHQEVLDGNGADAPPQNDYVQVMTPRGNDDIQDAAPVISTANDADSEVSQPTEDKKKVPTIAFKELYRYGTTADNLLLSIGVLFAGANGALFPCMALVFGDAIGAFAQADGGVDMDAVNNAALNYLYIAVALSITDYIAYVVFVNSSERQMKALRDAAFKHMLHMNIGWYDSSDPLTLSSRLTGDTVKIKDGMGNKLGDSVKYTCQFITGYVIGFVRGWDMSLVMACIMPFMVASLGILMTSLRKRAVHSQQMYAEAGAVAEETLSSIRTVSSLNAEKLAINKYNERAVKAEETNIQMAKFASCVFGLFMCSIWLMYAAGLWYGGSKVAHDKASPSEVFQAFFGVLMGTISLGQITPNISAVAEAKGAAAQIYKILDTPSAIDASKDNEGEKPESCLG
;
A
#
# COMPACT_ATOMS: atom_id res chain seq x y z
N MET A 1 30.47 -3.83 -30.83
CA MET A 1 30.46 -2.76 -31.84
C MET A 1 29.96 -1.49 -31.15
N VAL A 2 30.91 -0.68 -30.67
CA VAL A 2 31.13 0.73 -31.04
C VAL A 2 30.20 1.71 -30.29
N GLN A 3 30.78 2.41 -29.30
CA GLN A 3 30.25 3.63 -28.69
C GLN A 3 30.26 4.77 -29.73
N PRO A 4 29.29 5.71 -29.70
CA PRO A 4 29.38 6.92 -30.50
C PRO A 4 30.32 7.94 -29.83
N GLN A 5 31.35 8.33 -30.57
CA GLN A 5 32.25 9.44 -30.24
C GLN A 5 31.54 10.78 -30.52
N LEU A 6 31.53 11.69 -29.54
CA LEU A 6 31.21 13.09 -29.79
C LEU A 6 32.46 13.81 -30.30
N HIS A 7 32.34 14.41 -31.49
CA HIS A 7 33.34 15.31 -32.05
C HIS A 7 33.50 16.56 -31.21
N GLN A 8 34.75 16.94 -30.98
CA GLN A 8 35.15 18.18 -30.34
C GLN A 8 35.51 19.18 -31.46
N GLU A 9 34.59 20.09 -31.77
CA GLU A 9 34.89 21.22 -32.64
C GLU A 9 35.69 22.27 -31.87
N VAL A 10 36.90 22.52 -32.37
CA VAL A 10 37.75 23.65 -32.04
C VAL A 10 37.30 24.81 -32.91
N LEU A 11 36.91 25.93 -32.28
CA LEU A 11 36.81 27.23 -32.96
C LEU A 11 37.76 28.19 -32.27
N ASP A 12 38.91 28.38 -32.91
CA ASP A 12 39.76 29.56 -32.74
C ASP A 12 38.98 30.79 -33.22
N GLY A 13 38.94 31.83 -32.39
CA GLY A 13 38.21 33.06 -32.67
C GLY A 13 38.76 34.21 -31.86
N ASN A 14 39.93 34.70 -32.28
CA ASN A 14 40.55 35.92 -31.81
C ASN A 14 39.62 37.10 -32.14
N GLY A 15 39.06 37.76 -31.13
CA GLY A 15 38.17 38.90 -31.29
C GLY A 15 37.97 39.62 -29.95
N ALA A 16 38.64 40.76 -29.82
CA ALA A 16 38.46 41.67 -28.71
C ALA A 16 37.05 42.28 -28.77
N ASP A 17 36.25 42.11 -27.71
CA ASP A 17 35.16 43.02 -27.36
C ASP A 17 34.82 42.84 -25.86
N ALA A 18 34.81 43.95 -25.13
CA ALA A 18 34.52 44.01 -23.71
C ALA A 18 33.03 43.70 -23.41
N PRO A 19 32.69 43.04 -22.29
CA PRO A 19 31.29 42.79 -21.95
C PRO A 19 30.58 44.09 -21.52
N PRO A 20 29.30 44.28 -21.88
CA PRO A 20 28.55 45.47 -21.49
C PRO A 20 28.23 45.42 -19.99
N GLN A 21 28.41 46.57 -19.34
CA GLN A 21 28.14 46.81 -17.93
C GLN A 21 26.63 47.04 -17.76
N ASN A 22 25.87 45.99 -17.45
CA ASN A 22 24.46 46.11 -17.07
C ASN A 22 24.35 46.44 -15.58
N ASP A 23 24.01 47.69 -15.27
CA ASP A 23 23.58 48.11 -13.93
C ASP A 23 22.23 47.46 -13.59
N TYR A 24 22.22 46.55 -12.62
CA TYR A 24 20.98 46.04 -12.04
C TYR A 24 20.47 47.05 -11.00
N VAL A 25 19.34 47.70 -11.28
CA VAL A 25 18.61 48.49 -10.27
C VAL A 25 17.87 47.51 -9.35
N GLN A 26 18.32 47.37 -8.11
CA GLN A 26 17.55 46.69 -7.07
C GLN A 26 16.29 47.51 -6.75
N VAL A 27 15.12 46.97 -7.06
CA VAL A 27 13.84 47.49 -6.58
C VAL A 27 13.64 46.97 -5.16
N MET A 28 13.96 47.79 -4.16
CA MET A 28 13.62 47.49 -2.76
C MET A 28 12.13 47.78 -2.53
N THR A 29 11.37 46.75 -2.15
CA THR A 29 10.00 46.92 -1.61
C THR A 29 10.07 47.55 -0.22
N PRO A 30 9.20 48.52 0.13
CA PRO A 30 9.26 49.19 1.43
C PRO A 30 8.93 48.20 2.55
N ARG A 31 9.92 47.89 3.41
CA ARG A 31 9.64 47.33 4.74
C ARG A 31 9.51 48.51 5.70
N GLY A 32 8.36 48.62 6.35
CA GLY A 32 8.07 49.67 7.32
C GLY A 32 9.09 49.68 8.46
N ASN A 33 9.49 50.89 8.85
CA ASN A 33 10.17 51.15 10.11
C ASN A 33 9.19 50.90 11.25
N ASP A 34 9.44 49.88 12.06
CA ASP A 34 9.04 49.87 13.46
C ASP A 34 10.17 49.21 14.27
N ASP A 35 10.59 49.91 15.32
CA ASP A 35 11.67 49.57 16.23
C ASP A 35 11.48 48.20 16.87
N ILE A 36 12.40 47.26 16.62
CA ILE A 36 12.58 46.06 17.44
C ILE A 36 14.05 45.94 17.78
N GLN A 37 14.32 45.97 19.10
CA GLN A 37 15.61 45.83 19.74
C GLN A 37 16.46 44.69 19.18
N ASP A 38 17.67 45.05 18.74
CA ASP A 38 18.77 44.13 18.50
C ASP A 38 19.07 43.29 19.76
N ALA A 39 18.70 42.02 19.71
CA ALA A 39 19.25 40.98 20.56
C ALA A 39 19.80 39.87 19.66
N ALA A 40 20.97 40.10 19.07
CA ALA A 40 21.75 39.04 18.44
C ALA A 40 22.31 38.12 19.53
N PRO A 41 22.09 36.78 19.49
CA PRO A 41 22.77 35.89 20.41
C PRO A 41 24.22 35.72 19.97
N VAL A 42 25.14 36.04 20.88
CA VAL A 42 26.58 35.78 20.74
C VAL A 42 26.81 34.28 20.68
N ILE A 43 27.31 33.77 19.55
CA ILE A 43 27.77 32.39 19.41
C ILE A 43 29.10 32.28 20.16
N SER A 44 29.10 31.71 21.37
CA SER A 44 30.33 31.32 22.06
C SER A 44 30.83 29.98 21.50
N THR A 45 32.01 29.99 20.90
CA THR A 45 32.76 28.78 20.56
C THR A 45 33.31 28.14 21.84
N ALA A 46 32.73 27.03 22.26
CA ALA A 46 33.36 26.08 23.16
C ALA A 46 33.07 24.66 22.64
N ASN A 47 34.14 23.93 22.38
CA ASN A 47 34.13 22.52 22.03
C ASN A 47 33.44 21.71 23.12
N ASP A 48 32.54 20.80 22.76
CA ASP A 48 32.53 19.46 23.34
C ASP A 48 31.82 18.48 22.40
N ALA A 49 32.45 17.32 22.26
CA ALA A 49 31.99 16.19 21.50
C ALA A 49 30.80 15.53 22.20
N ASP A 50 29.66 15.47 21.49
CA ASP A 50 28.62 14.43 21.54
C ASP A 50 27.36 14.98 20.86
N SER A 51 27.42 15.12 19.54
CA SER A 51 26.23 15.37 18.74
C SER A 51 25.56 14.04 18.41
N GLU A 52 24.70 13.58 19.31
CA GLU A 52 23.57 12.72 18.92
C GLU A 52 22.86 13.40 17.75
N VAL A 53 22.79 12.69 16.62
CA VAL A 53 22.00 13.09 15.46
C VAL A 53 20.55 13.25 15.93
N SER A 54 20.17 14.49 16.18
CA SER A 54 18.81 14.87 16.51
C SER A 54 17.98 14.51 15.29
N GLN A 55 17.18 13.46 15.41
CA GLN A 55 16.14 13.17 14.42
C GLN A 55 15.36 14.47 14.20
N PRO A 56 15.08 14.89 12.95
CA PRO A 56 14.05 15.87 12.73
C PRO A 56 12.79 15.23 13.31
N THR A 57 12.33 15.78 14.42
CA THR A 57 10.99 15.55 14.92
C THR A 57 10.09 16.18 13.86
N GLU A 58 9.78 15.42 12.81
CA GLU A 58 8.51 15.59 12.14
C GLU A 58 7.47 15.45 13.25
N ASP A 59 6.94 16.59 13.68
CA ASP A 59 5.62 16.68 14.23
C ASP A 59 4.71 15.96 13.24
N LYS A 60 4.50 14.66 13.46
CA LYS A 60 3.37 13.92 12.92
C LYS A 60 2.14 14.55 13.59
N LYS A 61 1.74 15.73 13.11
CA LYS A 61 0.38 16.24 13.25
C LYS A 61 -0.49 15.09 12.82
N LYS A 62 -1.07 14.38 13.82
CA LYS A 62 -1.96 13.25 13.60
C LYS A 62 -3.03 13.76 12.67
N VAL A 63 -2.93 13.37 11.40
CA VAL A 63 -3.93 13.67 10.39
C VAL A 63 -5.20 13.03 10.94
N PRO A 64 -6.26 13.80 11.21
CA PRO A 64 -7.49 13.23 11.75
C PRO A 64 -7.96 12.14 10.78
N THR A 65 -8.00 10.91 11.26
CA THR A 65 -8.46 9.78 10.46
C THR A 65 -9.94 9.98 10.22
N ILE A 66 -10.31 10.19 8.95
CA ILE A 66 -11.71 10.37 8.56
C ILE A 66 -12.54 9.11 8.87
N ALA A 67 -13.84 9.30 9.06
CA ALA A 67 -14.76 8.18 9.21
C ALA A 67 -14.79 7.35 7.92
N PHE A 68 -15.05 6.04 8.02
CA PHE A 68 -15.15 5.19 6.82
C PHE A 68 -16.27 5.66 5.86
N LYS A 69 -17.35 6.23 6.42
CA LYS A 69 -18.45 6.81 5.64
C LYS A 69 -18.04 8.08 4.88
N GLU A 70 -17.13 8.88 5.45
CA GLU A 70 -16.62 10.09 4.80
C GLU A 70 -15.75 9.77 3.59
N LEU A 71 -15.14 8.58 3.55
CA LEU A 71 -14.45 8.08 2.36
C LEU A 71 -15.37 8.09 1.12
N TYR A 72 -16.67 7.86 1.32
CA TYR A 72 -17.71 7.84 0.29
C TYR A 72 -18.55 9.13 0.22
N ARG A 73 -18.02 10.28 0.68
CA ARG A 73 -18.76 11.57 0.73
C ARG A 73 -19.35 12.00 -0.62
N TYR A 74 -18.67 11.69 -1.72
CA TYR A 74 -19.09 12.00 -3.08
C TYR A 74 -19.92 10.89 -3.75
N GLY A 75 -20.27 9.83 -3.01
CA GLY A 75 -21.09 8.73 -3.52
C GLY A 75 -22.53 9.18 -3.77
N THR A 76 -23.00 9.02 -5.01
CA THR A 76 -24.42 9.18 -5.33
C THR A 76 -25.24 8.03 -4.72
N THR A 77 -26.56 8.20 -4.63
CA THR A 77 -27.46 7.13 -4.16
C THR A 77 -27.34 5.85 -5.00
N ALA A 78 -27.08 5.99 -6.30
CA ALA A 78 -26.75 4.88 -7.19
C ALA A 78 -25.42 4.19 -6.83
N ASP A 79 -24.41 4.93 -6.38
CA ASP A 79 -23.12 4.36 -5.97
C ASP A 79 -23.22 3.57 -4.66
N ASN A 80 -24.08 4.01 -3.73
CA ASN A 80 -24.37 3.27 -2.50
C ASN A 80 -25.14 1.96 -2.79
N LEU A 81 -26.06 1.98 -3.76
CA LEU A 81 -26.74 0.77 -4.22
C LEU A 81 -25.74 -0.20 -4.88
N LEU A 82 -24.90 0.31 -5.78
CA LEU A 82 -23.83 -0.46 -6.41
C LEU A 82 -22.90 -1.07 -5.34
N LEU A 83 -22.45 -0.28 -4.37
CA LEU A 83 -21.59 -0.77 -3.30
C LEU A 83 -22.25 -1.90 -2.49
N SER A 84 -23.54 -1.78 -2.19
CA SER A 84 -24.31 -2.82 -1.48
C SER A 84 -24.40 -4.12 -2.29
N ILE A 85 -24.67 -4.01 -3.59
CA ILE A 85 -24.67 -5.15 -4.52
C ILE A 85 -23.28 -5.79 -4.58
N GLY A 86 -22.22 -4.98 -4.71
CA GLY A 86 -20.84 -5.46 -4.74
C GLY A 86 -20.46 -6.24 -3.49
N VAL A 87 -20.84 -5.76 -2.30
CA VAL A 87 -20.61 -6.44 -1.02
C VAL A 87 -21.34 -7.79 -0.96
N LEU A 88 -22.58 -7.86 -1.44
CA LEU A 88 -23.35 -9.11 -1.48
C LEU A 88 -22.69 -10.14 -2.41
N PHE A 89 -22.29 -9.74 -3.62
CA PHE A 89 -21.63 -10.64 -4.58
C PHE A 89 -20.22 -11.04 -4.13
N ALA A 90 -19.45 -10.13 -3.53
CA ALA A 90 -18.14 -10.45 -2.95
C ALA A 90 -18.27 -11.43 -1.78
N GLY A 91 -19.26 -11.24 -0.91
CA GLY A 91 -19.55 -12.17 0.19
C GLY A 91 -19.99 -13.54 -0.32
N ALA A 92 -20.86 -13.59 -1.33
CA ALA A 92 -21.28 -14.82 -1.98
C ALA A 92 -20.09 -15.55 -2.62
N ASN A 93 -19.23 -14.84 -3.36
CA ASN A 93 -18.02 -15.42 -3.96
C ASN A 93 -17.08 -15.99 -2.89
N GLY A 94 -16.86 -15.24 -1.81
CA GLY A 94 -16.06 -15.68 -0.67
C GLY A 94 -16.60 -16.95 -0.01
N ALA A 95 -17.93 -17.06 0.15
CA ALA A 95 -18.57 -18.25 0.71
C ALA A 95 -18.55 -19.46 -0.25
N LEU A 96 -18.64 -19.22 -1.56
CA LEU A 96 -18.74 -20.27 -2.56
C LEU A 96 -17.41 -21.01 -2.78
N PHE A 97 -16.28 -20.33 -2.57
CA PHE A 97 -14.95 -20.93 -2.75
C PHE A 97 -14.68 -22.08 -1.75
N PRO A 98 -14.96 -21.95 -0.44
CA PRO A 98 -14.90 -23.07 0.50
C PRO A 98 -15.92 -24.19 0.24
N CYS A 99 -17.07 -23.91 -0.39
CA CYS A 99 -18.04 -24.95 -0.77
C CYS A 99 -17.44 -25.97 -1.75
N MET A 100 -16.38 -25.61 -2.48
CA MET A 100 -15.60 -26.53 -3.31
C MET A 100 -15.07 -27.73 -2.51
N ALA A 101 -14.77 -27.55 -1.22
CA ALA A 101 -14.32 -28.62 -0.34
C ALA A 101 -15.39 -29.72 -0.15
N LEU A 102 -16.68 -29.34 -0.16
CA LEU A 102 -17.79 -30.27 -0.03
C LEU A 102 -17.83 -31.25 -1.21
N VAL A 103 -17.84 -30.68 -2.42
CA VAL A 103 -17.85 -31.44 -3.67
C VAL A 103 -16.59 -32.29 -3.81
N PHE A 104 -15.44 -31.78 -3.35
CA PHE A 104 -14.19 -32.55 -3.33
C PHE A 104 -14.31 -33.82 -2.50
N GLY A 105 -14.85 -33.71 -1.27
CA GLY A 105 -15.02 -34.89 -0.43
C GLY A 105 -16.04 -35.87 -0.98
N ASP A 106 -17.12 -35.39 -1.60
CA ASP A 106 -18.12 -36.26 -2.24
C ASP A 106 -17.49 -37.04 -3.41
N ALA A 107 -16.63 -36.38 -4.20
CA ALA A 107 -15.86 -37.03 -5.25
C ALA A 107 -14.90 -38.09 -4.69
N ILE A 108 -14.18 -37.78 -3.60
CA ILE A 108 -13.32 -38.77 -2.92
C ILE A 108 -14.13 -39.97 -2.43
N GLY A 109 -15.31 -39.74 -1.86
CA GLY A 109 -16.21 -40.81 -1.44
C GLY A 109 -16.66 -41.71 -2.61
N ALA A 110 -16.93 -41.12 -3.78
CA ALA A 110 -17.32 -41.86 -4.98
C ALA A 110 -16.18 -42.76 -5.54
N PHE A 111 -14.92 -42.35 -5.35
CA PHE A 111 -13.75 -43.17 -5.71
C PHE A 111 -13.32 -44.15 -4.62
N ALA A 112 -13.68 -43.91 -3.36
CA ALA A 112 -13.26 -44.71 -2.20
C ALA A 112 -14.34 -45.73 -1.76
N GLN A 113 -14.98 -46.41 -2.72
CA GLN A 113 -15.97 -47.46 -2.41
C GLN A 113 -15.29 -48.70 -1.82
N ALA A 114 -15.95 -49.34 -0.84
CA ALA A 114 -15.40 -50.46 -0.07
C ALA A 114 -15.15 -51.73 -0.92
N ASP A 115 -15.87 -51.85 -2.01
CA ASP A 115 -15.85 -52.92 -3.01
C ASP A 115 -14.84 -52.68 -4.14
N GLY A 116 -14.09 -51.56 -4.09
CA GLY A 116 -13.06 -51.21 -5.08
C GLY A 116 -13.60 -50.75 -6.43
N GLY A 117 -14.94 -50.65 -6.56
CA GLY A 117 -15.62 -50.03 -7.69
C GLY A 117 -15.56 -48.51 -7.65
N VAL A 118 -15.99 -47.87 -8.74
CA VAL A 118 -16.16 -46.42 -8.82
C VAL A 118 -17.62 -46.14 -9.14
N ASP A 119 -18.27 -45.33 -8.31
CA ASP A 119 -19.62 -44.86 -8.60
C ASP A 119 -19.56 -43.74 -9.66
N MET A 120 -19.73 -44.15 -10.93
CA MET A 120 -19.67 -43.23 -12.07
C MET A 120 -20.76 -42.17 -12.04
N ASP A 121 -21.93 -42.47 -11.47
CA ASP A 121 -23.03 -41.50 -11.38
C ASP A 121 -22.71 -40.44 -10.33
N ALA A 122 -22.15 -40.82 -9.18
CA ALA A 122 -21.68 -39.88 -8.17
C ALA A 122 -20.52 -39.01 -8.68
N VAL A 123 -19.57 -39.60 -9.41
CA VAL A 123 -18.46 -38.84 -10.03
C VAL A 123 -18.98 -37.83 -11.06
N ASN A 124 -19.90 -38.23 -11.94
CA ASN A 124 -20.48 -37.33 -12.94
C ASN A 124 -21.27 -36.18 -12.29
N ASN A 125 -22.03 -36.47 -11.23
CA ASN A 125 -22.71 -35.45 -10.44
C ASN A 125 -21.73 -34.50 -9.74
N ALA A 126 -20.63 -35.01 -9.17
CA ALA A 126 -19.58 -34.17 -8.58
C ALA A 126 -18.91 -33.26 -9.62
N ALA A 127 -18.62 -33.78 -10.83
CA ALA A 127 -18.07 -33.00 -11.94
C ALA A 127 -19.03 -31.89 -12.39
N LEU A 128 -20.33 -32.17 -12.49
CA LEU A 128 -21.36 -31.16 -12.78
C LEU A 128 -21.47 -30.10 -11.68
N ASN A 129 -21.40 -30.51 -10.40
CA ASN A 129 -21.39 -29.57 -9.28
C ASN A 129 -20.17 -28.65 -9.30
N TYR A 130 -19.00 -29.18 -9.67
CA TYR A 130 -17.80 -28.36 -9.90
C TYR A 130 -18.00 -27.32 -11.01
N LEU A 131 -18.64 -27.71 -12.12
CA LEU A 131 -18.96 -26.80 -13.21
C LEU A 131 -19.91 -25.68 -12.75
N TYR A 132 -20.98 -26.02 -12.00
CA TYR A 132 -21.91 -25.02 -11.47
C TYR A 132 -21.23 -24.04 -10.49
N ILE A 133 -20.38 -24.55 -9.60
CA ILE A 133 -19.60 -23.70 -8.69
C ILE A 133 -18.65 -22.80 -9.48
N ALA A 134 -17.96 -23.31 -10.50
CA ALA A 134 -17.03 -22.52 -11.31
C ALA A 134 -17.74 -21.39 -12.07
N VAL A 135 -18.90 -21.68 -12.68
CA VAL A 135 -19.71 -20.67 -13.36
C VAL A 135 -20.22 -19.61 -12.38
N ALA A 136 -20.73 -20.04 -11.22
CA ALA A 136 -21.21 -19.12 -10.19
C ALA A 136 -20.07 -18.28 -9.58
N LEU A 137 -18.88 -18.86 -9.36
CA LEU A 137 -17.68 -18.11 -8.94
C LEU A 137 -17.29 -17.06 -10.00
N SER A 138 -17.27 -17.44 -11.28
CA SER A 138 -16.91 -16.52 -12.36
C SER A 138 -17.89 -15.34 -12.46
N ILE A 139 -19.20 -15.61 -12.42
CA ILE A 139 -20.22 -14.56 -12.50
C ILE A 139 -20.18 -13.65 -11.27
N THR A 140 -20.11 -14.23 -10.07
CA THR A 140 -20.12 -13.45 -8.82
C THR A 140 -18.86 -12.59 -8.69
N ASP A 141 -17.69 -13.11 -9.04
CA ASP A 141 -16.42 -12.37 -9.00
C ASP A 141 -16.41 -11.24 -10.04
N TYR A 142 -16.87 -11.51 -11.26
CA TYR A 142 -16.95 -10.51 -12.33
C TYR A 142 -17.88 -9.35 -11.95
N ILE A 143 -19.09 -9.65 -11.47
CA ILE A 143 -20.05 -8.62 -11.05
C ILE A 143 -19.48 -7.81 -9.88
N ALA A 144 -18.93 -8.48 -8.86
CA ALA A 144 -18.31 -7.78 -7.73
C ALA A 144 -17.20 -6.84 -8.20
N TYR A 145 -16.27 -7.33 -9.02
CA TYR A 145 -15.15 -6.55 -9.53
C TYR A 145 -15.60 -5.32 -10.33
N VAL A 146 -16.50 -5.50 -11.30
CA VAL A 146 -17.00 -4.40 -12.15
C VAL A 146 -17.73 -3.35 -11.32
N VAL A 147 -18.55 -3.77 -10.37
CA VAL A 147 -19.33 -2.86 -9.52
C VAL A 147 -18.45 -2.04 -8.59
N PHE A 148 -17.45 -2.66 -7.94
CA PHE A 148 -16.49 -1.96 -7.08
C PHE A 148 -15.63 -0.96 -7.87
N VAL A 149 -15.10 -1.38 -9.02
CA VAL A 149 -14.25 -0.51 -9.86
C VAL A 149 -15.05 0.64 -10.47
N ASN A 150 -16.25 0.39 -10.97
CA ASN A 150 -17.08 1.45 -11.55
C ASN A 150 -17.52 2.48 -10.48
N SER A 151 -17.87 2.01 -9.29
CA SER A 151 -18.23 2.89 -8.16
C SER A 151 -17.03 3.75 -7.71
N SER A 152 -15.83 3.16 -7.62
CA SER A 152 -14.64 3.92 -7.22
C SER A 152 -14.20 4.92 -8.29
N GLU A 153 -14.27 4.58 -9.58
CA GLU A 153 -13.95 5.51 -10.69
C GLU A 153 -14.89 6.71 -10.74
N ARG A 154 -16.21 6.48 -10.61
CA ARG A 154 -17.22 7.57 -10.63
C ARG A 154 -17.01 8.54 -9.48
N GLN A 155 -16.79 8.03 -8.28
CA GLN A 155 -16.51 8.84 -7.09
C GLN A 155 -15.16 9.56 -7.20
N MET A 156 -14.14 8.88 -7.76
CA MET A 156 -12.82 9.49 -7.96
C MET A 156 -12.87 10.64 -8.95
N LYS A 157 -13.66 10.52 -10.02
CA LYS A 157 -13.89 11.60 -10.98
C LYS A 157 -14.53 12.82 -10.29
N ALA A 158 -15.59 12.60 -9.51
CA ALA A 158 -16.27 13.67 -8.77
C ALA A 158 -15.35 14.34 -7.73
N LEU A 159 -14.57 13.53 -7.00
CA LEU A 159 -13.59 14.02 -6.03
C LEU A 159 -12.52 14.88 -6.69
N ARG A 160 -11.93 14.42 -7.81
CA ARG A 160 -10.90 15.17 -8.53
C ARG A 160 -11.44 16.48 -9.10
N ASP A 161 -12.66 16.46 -9.65
CA ASP A 161 -13.31 17.67 -10.18
C ASP A 161 -13.56 18.69 -9.07
N ALA A 162 -14.13 18.27 -7.93
CA ALA A 162 -14.37 19.14 -6.79
C ALA A 162 -13.07 19.65 -6.14
N ALA A 163 -12.07 18.79 -5.97
CA ALA A 163 -10.78 19.17 -5.42
C ALA A 163 -10.04 20.17 -6.32
N PHE A 164 -10.01 19.92 -7.63
CA PHE A 164 -9.38 20.82 -8.59
C PHE A 164 -10.12 22.16 -8.66
N LYS A 165 -11.46 22.14 -8.73
CA LYS A 165 -12.28 23.36 -8.70
C LYS A 165 -12.03 24.17 -7.43
N HIS A 166 -11.98 23.52 -6.26
CA HIS A 166 -11.74 24.19 -4.99
C HIS A 166 -10.34 24.81 -4.93
N MET A 167 -9.31 24.07 -5.38
CA MET A 167 -7.95 24.59 -5.49
C MET A 167 -7.89 25.87 -6.35
N LEU A 168 -8.56 25.92 -7.50
CA LEU A 168 -8.56 27.11 -8.36
C LEU A 168 -9.18 28.37 -7.72
N HIS A 169 -10.07 28.23 -6.73
CA HIS A 169 -10.74 29.37 -6.06
C HIS A 169 -10.13 29.71 -4.70
N MET A 170 -9.01 29.08 -4.34
CA MET A 170 -8.34 29.32 -3.08
C MET A 170 -7.52 30.61 -3.15
N ASN A 171 -7.49 31.37 -2.05
CA ASN A 171 -6.80 32.67 -1.99
C ASN A 171 -5.28 32.52 -2.18
N ILE A 172 -4.65 33.55 -2.78
CA ILE A 172 -3.21 33.53 -3.07
C ILE A 172 -2.33 33.32 -1.81
N GLY A 173 -2.73 33.89 -0.68
CA GLY A 173 -2.01 33.70 0.59
C GLY A 173 -1.99 32.25 1.11
N TRP A 174 -2.96 31.42 0.72
CA TRP A 174 -2.91 29.98 1.01
C TRP A 174 -1.83 29.27 0.18
N TYR A 175 -1.67 29.68 -1.09
CA TYR A 175 -0.61 29.18 -1.97
C TYR A 175 0.78 29.65 -1.53
N ASP A 176 0.90 30.86 -0.97
CA ASP A 176 2.18 31.31 -0.39
C ASP A 176 2.64 30.43 0.79
N SER A 177 1.69 29.80 1.49
CA SER A 177 1.96 28.89 2.61
C SER A 177 2.06 27.41 2.23
N SER A 178 1.71 27.05 0.98
CA SER A 178 1.58 25.66 0.53
C SER A 178 2.47 25.40 -0.67
N ASP A 179 3.34 24.39 -0.61
CA ASP A 179 4.22 24.05 -1.74
C ASP A 179 3.40 23.54 -2.96
N PRO A 180 3.43 24.25 -4.11
CA PRO A 180 2.68 23.87 -5.30
C PRO A 180 3.01 22.46 -5.83
N LEU A 181 4.27 22.03 -5.68
CA LEU A 181 4.72 20.73 -6.18
C LEU A 181 4.08 19.57 -5.37
N THR A 182 3.95 19.76 -4.06
CA THR A 182 3.29 18.77 -3.21
C THR A 182 1.80 18.64 -3.53
N LEU A 183 1.16 19.72 -3.96
CA LEU A 183 -0.27 19.77 -4.21
C LEU A 183 -0.66 18.97 -5.46
N SER A 184 0.10 19.13 -6.54
CA SER A 184 -0.08 18.35 -7.78
C SER A 184 0.19 16.85 -7.57
N SER A 185 1.26 16.53 -6.83
CA SER A 185 1.61 15.15 -6.48
C SER A 185 0.53 14.49 -5.63
N ARG A 186 -0.04 15.20 -4.63
CA ARG A 186 -1.17 14.71 -3.83
C ARG A 186 -2.41 14.46 -4.69
N LEU A 187 -2.79 15.43 -5.54
CA LEU A 187 -3.98 15.28 -6.37
C LEU A 187 -3.86 14.08 -7.35
N THR A 188 -2.65 13.76 -7.82
CA THR A 188 -2.44 12.63 -8.75
C THR A 188 -2.21 11.31 -8.04
N GLY A 189 -1.37 11.30 -6.99
CA GLY A 189 -0.94 10.10 -6.27
C GLY A 189 -1.92 9.64 -5.20
N ASP A 190 -2.34 10.52 -4.30
CA ASP A 190 -3.23 10.14 -3.19
C ASP A 190 -4.62 9.72 -3.70
N THR A 191 -5.09 10.34 -4.78
CA THR A 191 -6.34 9.94 -5.44
C THR A 191 -6.31 8.52 -5.99
N VAL A 192 -5.17 8.05 -6.51
CA VAL A 192 -5.03 6.65 -6.95
C VAL A 192 -5.12 5.70 -5.74
N LYS A 193 -4.44 6.01 -4.64
CA LYS A 193 -4.51 5.21 -3.40
C LYS A 193 -5.93 5.11 -2.86
N ILE A 194 -6.64 6.24 -2.86
CA ILE A 194 -8.05 6.30 -2.45
C ILE A 194 -8.91 5.42 -3.37
N LYS A 195 -8.70 5.50 -4.69
CA LYS A 195 -9.41 4.70 -5.69
C LYS A 195 -9.25 3.21 -5.45
N ASP A 196 -8.01 2.78 -5.23
CA ASP A 196 -7.67 1.37 -5.06
C ASP A 196 -8.25 0.82 -3.76
N GLY A 197 -8.17 1.59 -2.67
CA GLY A 197 -8.76 1.21 -1.39
C GLY A 197 -10.29 1.18 -1.38
N MET A 198 -10.95 2.12 -2.06
CA MET A 198 -12.42 2.13 -2.20
C MET A 198 -12.95 1.07 -3.18
N GLY A 199 -12.14 0.72 -4.17
CA GLY A 199 -12.52 -0.21 -5.23
C GLY A 199 -12.23 -1.66 -4.87
N ASN A 200 -11.31 -2.30 -5.59
CA ASN A 200 -11.12 -3.74 -5.52
C ASN A 200 -10.68 -4.24 -4.14
N LYS A 201 -9.88 -3.45 -3.40
CA LYS A 201 -9.32 -3.88 -2.12
C LYS A 201 -10.36 -4.01 -1.02
N LEU A 202 -11.39 -3.19 -1.06
CA LEU A 202 -12.53 -3.34 -0.15
C LEU A 202 -13.32 -4.62 -0.49
N GLY A 203 -13.59 -4.86 -1.77
CA GLY A 203 -14.27 -6.08 -2.23
C GLY A 203 -13.50 -7.35 -1.84
N ASP A 204 -12.19 -7.37 -2.07
CA ASP A 204 -11.30 -8.48 -1.71
C ASP A 204 -11.28 -8.70 -0.19
N SER A 205 -11.30 -7.62 0.61
CA SER A 205 -11.36 -7.72 2.07
C SER A 205 -12.63 -8.44 2.53
N VAL A 206 -13.80 -8.05 2.01
CA VAL A 206 -15.08 -8.70 2.32
C VAL A 206 -15.07 -10.16 1.86
N LYS A 207 -14.63 -10.43 0.62
CA LYS A 207 -14.54 -11.78 0.05
C LYS A 207 -13.69 -12.70 0.92
N TYR A 208 -12.48 -12.29 1.28
CA TYR A 208 -11.59 -13.12 2.09
C TYR A 208 -12.08 -13.28 3.53
N THR A 209 -12.74 -12.28 4.12
CA THR A 209 -13.39 -12.44 5.43
C THR A 209 -14.54 -13.45 5.38
N CYS A 210 -15.40 -13.40 4.37
CA CYS A 210 -16.47 -14.38 4.18
C CYS A 210 -15.92 -15.78 3.90
N GLN A 211 -14.83 -15.88 3.13
CA GLN A 211 -14.13 -17.14 2.87
C GLN A 211 -13.56 -17.76 4.14
N PHE A 212 -12.94 -16.95 5.00
CA PHE A 212 -12.44 -17.39 6.29
C PHE A 212 -13.56 -17.99 7.14
N ILE A 213 -14.66 -17.24 7.33
CA ILE A 213 -15.79 -17.67 8.15
C ILE A 213 -16.42 -18.96 7.58
N THR A 214 -16.71 -18.98 6.27
CA THR A 214 -17.39 -20.11 5.64
C THR A 214 -16.52 -21.38 5.65
N GLY A 215 -15.22 -21.26 5.40
CA GLY A 215 -14.29 -22.40 5.43
C GLY A 215 -14.20 -23.05 6.81
N TYR A 216 -14.12 -22.24 7.87
CA TYR A 216 -14.13 -22.76 9.25
C TYR A 216 -15.49 -23.33 9.65
N VAL A 217 -16.60 -22.72 9.25
CA VAL A 217 -17.95 -23.28 9.49
C VAL A 217 -18.07 -24.66 8.84
N ILE A 218 -17.66 -24.82 7.58
CA ILE A 218 -17.63 -26.12 6.90
C ILE A 218 -16.74 -27.12 7.65
N GLY A 219 -15.55 -26.69 8.06
CA GLY A 219 -14.63 -27.48 8.87
C GLY A 219 -15.26 -28.02 10.15
N PHE A 220 -15.80 -27.12 10.98
CA PHE A 220 -16.38 -27.50 12.27
C PHE A 220 -17.64 -28.34 12.13
N VAL A 221 -18.45 -28.14 11.09
CA VAL A 221 -19.68 -28.93 10.85
C VAL A 221 -19.34 -30.37 10.42
N ARG A 222 -18.33 -30.56 9.57
CA ARG A 222 -17.97 -31.90 9.05
C ARG A 222 -17.03 -32.68 9.97
N GLY A 223 -16.12 -31.99 10.66
CA GLY A 223 -15.15 -32.62 11.55
C GLY A 223 -14.62 -31.64 12.57
N TRP A 224 -15.36 -31.45 13.67
CA TRP A 224 -15.03 -30.49 14.72
C TRP A 224 -13.69 -30.80 15.41
N ASP A 225 -13.38 -32.08 15.62
CA ASP A 225 -12.18 -32.57 16.30
C ASP A 225 -10.92 -32.32 15.47
N MET A 226 -10.95 -32.70 14.19
CA MET A 226 -9.85 -32.45 13.26
C MET A 226 -9.65 -30.96 12.99
N SER A 227 -10.74 -30.22 12.82
CA SER A 227 -10.69 -28.77 12.62
C SER A 227 -10.09 -28.05 13.82
N LEU A 228 -10.33 -28.54 15.05
CA LEU A 228 -9.72 -28.01 16.26
C LEU A 228 -8.20 -28.21 16.26
N VAL A 229 -7.72 -29.39 15.86
CA VAL A 229 -6.27 -29.69 15.75
C VAL A 229 -5.60 -28.73 14.75
N MET A 230 -6.21 -28.52 13.59
CA MET A 230 -5.70 -27.58 12.59
C MET A 230 -5.79 -26.12 13.08
N ALA A 231 -6.86 -25.76 13.80
CA ALA A 231 -7.04 -24.44 14.39
C ALA A 231 -5.99 -24.11 15.45
N CYS A 232 -5.45 -25.09 16.19
CA CYS A 232 -4.36 -24.86 17.15
C CYS A 232 -3.05 -24.38 16.49
N ILE A 233 -2.81 -24.73 15.22
CA ILE A 233 -1.60 -24.34 14.48
C ILE A 233 -1.76 -22.95 13.85
N MET A 234 -3.01 -22.50 13.65
CA MET A 234 -3.32 -21.23 12.99
C MET A 234 -2.78 -19.98 13.72
N PRO A 235 -2.88 -19.83 15.06
CA PRO A 235 -2.26 -18.71 15.77
C PRO A 235 -0.75 -18.58 15.53
N PHE A 236 -0.04 -19.71 15.43
CA PHE A 236 1.39 -19.75 15.12
C PHE A 236 1.67 -19.29 13.68
N MET A 237 0.82 -19.70 12.74
CA MET A 237 0.88 -19.24 11.34
C MET A 237 0.61 -17.73 11.23
N VAL A 238 -0.37 -17.20 11.96
CA VAL A 238 -0.69 -15.75 11.97
C VAL A 238 0.45 -14.95 12.60
N ALA A 239 1.00 -15.42 13.72
CA ALA A 239 2.11 -14.76 14.39
C ALA A 239 3.34 -14.68 13.48
N SER A 240 3.71 -15.81 12.83
CA SER A 240 4.85 -15.83 11.89
C SER A 240 4.63 -14.94 10.68
N LEU A 241 3.43 -14.89 10.10
CA LEU A 241 3.09 -13.97 9.01
C LEU A 241 3.18 -12.49 9.45
N GLY A 242 2.69 -12.16 10.65
CA GLY A 242 2.78 -10.81 11.21
C GLY A 242 4.23 -10.36 11.43
N ILE A 243 5.07 -11.25 11.97
CA ILE A 243 6.51 -11.00 12.14
C ILE A 243 7.18 -10.85 10.78
N LEU A 244 6.82 -11.66 9.77
CA LEU A 244 7.37 -11.57 8.43
C LEU A 244 7.06 -10.20 7.80
N MET A 245 5.79 -9.77 7.83
CA MET A 245 5.37 -8.49 7.25
C MET A 245 6.03 -7.30 7.93
N THR A 246 6.15 -7.32 9.27
CA THR A 246 6.83 -6.25 10.00
C THR A 246 8.34 -6.24 9.74
N SER A 247 8.96 -7.41 9.61
CA SER A 247 10.39 -7.54 9.27
C SER A 247 10.68 -7.04 7.87
N LEU A 248 9.84 -7.37 6.88
CA LEU A 248 9.96 -6.86 5.51
C LEU A 248 9.82 -5.33 5.45
N ARG A 249 8.86 -4.76 6.18
CA ARG A 249 8.69 -3.30 6.27
C ARG A 249 9.91 -2.63 6.91
N LYS A 250 10.39 -3.16 8.04
CA LYS A 250 11.61 -2.64 8.70
C LYS A 250 12.83 -2.72 7.79
N ARG A 251 13.00 -3.83 7.07
CA ARG A 251 14.08 -4.02 6.10
C ARG A 251 13.99 -2.98 4.97
N ALA A 252 12.81 -2.72 4.43
CA ALA A 252 12.63 -1.74 3.37
C ALA A 252 13.02 -0.32 3.81
N VAL A 253 12.55 0.11 4.99
CA VAL A 253 12.88 1.44 5.54
C VAL A 253 14.38 1.55 5.84
N HIS A 254 14.96 0.56 6.50
CA HIS A 254 16.37 0.60 6.87
C HIS A 254 17.28 0.55 5.65
N SER A 255 16.96 -0.29 4.65
CA SER A 255 17.68 -0.35 3.39
C SER A 255 17.67 1.02 2.69
N GLN A 256 16.52 1.70 2.66
CA GLN A 256 16.40 3.04 2.08
C GLN A 256 17.27 4.07 2.82
N GLN A 257 17.33 4.03 4.16
CA GLN A 257 18.17 4.93 4.96
C GLN A 257 19.66 4.72 4.67
N MET A 258 20.11 3.46 4.66
CA MET A 258 21.51 3.14 4.38
C MET A 258 21.92 3.55 2.96
N TYR A 259 21.03 3.38 1.97
CA TYR A 259 21.27 3.86 0.62
C TYR A 259 21.27 5.39 0.53
N ALA A 260 20.44 6.09 1.30
CA ALA A 260 20.46 7.55 1.35
C ALA A 260 21.79 8.08 1.91
N GLU A 261 22.33 7.47 2.97
CA GLU A 261 23.64 7.85 3.51
C GLU A 261 24.78 7.64 2.51
N ALA A 262 24.82 6.49 1.85
CA ALA A 262 25.83 6.21 0.82
C ALA A 262 25.65 7.13 -0.40
N GLY A 263 24.40 7.40 -0.79
CA GLY A 263 24.03 8.34 -1.84
C GLY A 263 24.48 9.76 -1.55
N ALA A 264 24.33 10.24 -0.31
CA ALA A 264 24.77 11.57 0.10
C ALA A 264 26.29 11.75 -0.03
N VAL A 265 27.07 10.71 0.30
CA VAL A 265 28.54 10.74 0.11
C VAL A 265 28.91 10.80 -1.38
N ALA A 266 28.20 10.05 -2.23
CA ALA A 266 28.39 10.10 -3.67
C ALA A 266 28.00 11.47 -4.24
N GLU A 267 26.89 12.03 -3.79
CA GLU A 267 26.40 13.34 -4.20
C GLU A 267 27.37 14.46 -3.81
N GLU A 268 27.86 14.48 -2.57
CA GLU A 268 28.90 15.41 -2.08
C GLU A 268 30.15 15.36 -2.99
N THR A 269 30.63 14.14 -3.28
CA THR A 269 31.85 13.90 -4.06
C THR A 269 31.69 14.33 -5.51
N LEU A 270 30.57 13.98 -6.14
CA LEU A 270 30.30 14.27 -7.55
C LEU A 270 29.99 15.75 -7.78
N SER A 271 29.24 16.38 -6.87
CA SER A 271 28.93 17.82 -6.92
C SER A 271 30.21 18.67 -6.85
N SER A 272 31.20 18.23 -6.05
CA SER A 272 32.48 18.92 -5.87
C SER A 272 33.67 18.25 -6.56
N ILE A 273 33.46 17.57 -7.70
CA ILE A 273 34.48 16.74 -8.34
C ILE A 273 35.77 17.50 -8.69
N ARG A 274 35.68 18.78 -9.09
CA ARG A 274 36.84 19.63 -9.37
C ARG A 274 37.72 19.82 -8.13
N THR A 275 37.10 20.01 -6.97
CA THR A 275 37.81 20.14 -5.69
C THR A 275 38.46 18.82 -5.30
N VAL A 276 37.74 17.71 -5.40
CA VAL A 276 38.26 16.36 -5.09
C VAL A 276 39.47 16.01 -5.96
N SER A 277 39.39 16.31 -7.27
CA SER A 277 40.48 16.07 -8.22
C SER A 277 41.67 17.00 -7.98
N SER A 278 41.43 18.29 -7.70
CA SER A 278 42.50 19.25 -7.36
C SER A 278 43.28 18.88 -6.09
N LEU A 279 42.62 18.22 -5.13
CA LEU A 279 43.22 17.73 -3.89
C LEU A 279 43.76 16.29 -4.02
N ASN A 280 43.63 15.67 -5.20
CA ASN A 280 44.00 14.27 -5.44
C ASN A 280 43.37 13.29 -4.42
N ALA A 281 42.14 13.60 -3.98
CA ALA A 281 41.42 12.91 -2.91
C ALA A 281 40.44 11.83 -3.43
N GLU A 282 40.52 11.45 -4.70
CA GLU A 282 39.61 10.50 -5.35
C GLU A 282 39.60 9.14 -4.63
N LYS A 283 40.77 8.62 -4.25
CA LYS A 283 40.87 7.35 -3.50
C LYS A 283 40.24 7.45 -2.11
N LEU A 284 40.35 8.60 -1.45
CA LEU A 284 39.74 8.83 -0.14
C LEU A 284 38.21 8.82 -0.25
N ALA A 285 37.67 9.48 -1.28
CA ALA A 285 36.23 9.50 -1.54
C ALA A 285 35.68 8.11 -1.88
N ILE A 286 36.38 7.34 -2.72
CA ILE A 286 36.02 5.94 -3.03
C ILE A 286 36.02 5.09 -1.76
N ASN A 287 37.03 5.23 -0.91
CA ASN A 287 37.10 4.49 0.36
C ASN A 287 35.95 4.87 1.31
N LYS A 288 35.62 6.17 1.43
CA LYS A 288 34.50 6.67 2.24
C LYS A 288 33.16 6.09 1.77
N TYR A 289 32.95 6.01 0.45
CA TYR A 289 31.75 5.38 -0.13
C TYR A 289 31.73 3.87 0.13
N ASN A 290 32.84 3.17 -0.14
CA ASN A 290 32.94 1.72 0.06
C ASN A 290 32.69 1.32 1.52
N GLU A 291 33.19 2.09 2.49
CA GLU A 291 32.94 1.82 3.91
C GLU A 291 31.44 1.87 4.24
N ARG A 292 30.71 2.85 3.69
CA ARG A 292 29.26 2.97 3.88
C ARG A 292 28.50 1.88 3.12
N ALA A 293 28.94 1.53 1.91
CA ALA A 293 28.34 0.48 1.11
C ALA A 293 28.48 -0.90 1.77
N VAL A 294 29.64 -1.24 2.32
CA VAL A 294 29.87 -2.51 3.03
C VAL A 294 29.02 -2.59 4.31
N LYS A 295 28.94 -1.51 5.10
CA LYS A 295 28.05 -1.48 6.28
C LYS A 295 26.58 -1.68 5.90
N ALA A 296 26.14 -1.09 4.79
CA ALA A 296 24.80 -1.28 4.25
C ALA A 296 24.57 -2.74 3.82
N GLU A 297 25.54 -3.35 3.15
CA GLU A 297 25.50 -4.75 2.73
C GLU A 297 25.40 -5.70 3.93
N GLU A 298 26.30 -5.57 4.92
CA GLU A 298 26.31 -6.43 6.10
C GLU A 298 24.97 -6.38 6.86
N THR A 299 24.42 -5.18 7.03
CA THR A 299 23.16 -5.00 7.74
C THR A 299 21.98 -5.56 6.94
N ASN A 300 21.96 -5.35 5.62
CA ASN A 300 20.96 -5.95 4.74
C ASN A 300 21.03 -7.48 4.76
N ILE A 301 22.23 -8.07 4.78
CA ILE A 301 22.42 -9.53 4.88
C ILE A 301 21.89 -10.04 6.22
N GLN A 302 22.17 -9.37 7.34
CA GLN A 302 21.65 -9.77 8.66
C GLN A 302 20.12 -9.71 8.70
N MET A 303 19.51 -8.63 8.20
CA MET A 303 18.05 -8.50 8.12
C MET A 303 17.43 -9.52 7.16
N ALA A 304 18.10 -9.84 6.05
CA ALA A 304 17.66 -10.85 5.10
C ALA A 304 17.70 -12.25 5.71
N LYS A 305 18.76 -12.61 6.43
CA LYS A 305 18.85 -13.90 7.17
C LYS A 305 17.70 -14.05 8.15
N PHE A 306 17.39 -13.00 8.91
CA PHE A 306 16.26 -13.00 9.84
C PHE A 306 14.91 -13.17 9.11
N ALA A 307 14.66 -12.37 8.07
CA ALA A 307 13.43 -12.45 7.29
C ALA A 307 13.24 -13.83 6.62
N SER A 308 14.32 -14.42 6.08
CA SER A 308 14.31 -15.76 5.49
C SER A 308 14.03 -16.85 6.52
N CYS A 309 14.58 -16.73 7.74
CA CYS A 309 14.27 -17.64 8.84
C CYS A 309 12.79 -17.60 9.21
N VAL A 310 12.22 -16.39 9.37
CA VAL A 310 10.79 -16.21 9.66
C VAL A 310 9.91 -16.74 8.53
N PHE A 311 10.31 -16.52 7.26
CA PHE A 311 9.62 -17.08 6.11
C PHE A 311 9.65 -18.61 6.09
N GLY A 312 10.78 -19.22 6.45
CA GLY A 312 10.91 -20.66 6.62
C GLY A 312 10.00 -21.19 7.73
N LEU A 313 9.91 -20.51 8.87
CA LEU A 313 8.98 -20.86 9.95
C LEU A 313 7.52 -20.76 9.52
N PHE A 314 7.17 -19.73 8.74
CA PHE A 314 5.83 -19.58 8.16
C PHE A 314 5.50 -20.75 7.23
N MET A 315 6.38 -21.10 6.29
CA MET A 315 6.17 -22.24 5.39
C MET A 315 6.13 -23.58 6.13
N CYS A 316 6.98 -23.75 7.14
CA CYS A 316 6.98 -24.93 8.01
C CYS A 316 5.63 -25.09 8.73
N SER A 317 5.03 -24.01 9.22
CA SER A 317 3.71 -24.06 9.88
C SER A 317 2.60 -24.55 8.95
N ILE A 318 2.65 -24.21 7.66
CA ILE A 318 1.68 -24.68 6.65
C ILE A 318 1.83 -26.18 6.46
N TRP A 319 3.05 -26.67 6.24
CA TRP A 319 3.30 -28.11 6.07
C TRP A 319 2.97 -28.92 7.31
N LEU A 320 3.24 -28.38 8.52
CA LEU A 320 2.86 -29.00 9.79
C LEU A 320 1.34 -29.08 9.94
N MET A 321 0.60 -28.05 9.52
CA MET A 321 -0.87 -28.09 9.50
C MET A 321 -1.39 -29.21 8.59
N TYR A 322 -0.77 -29.39 7.41
CA TYR A 322 -1.14 -30.45 6.47
C TYR A 322 -0.85 -31.82 7.06
N ALA A 323 0.36 -32.01 7.60
CA ALA A 323 0.80 -33.26 8.19
C ALA A 323 -0.08 -33.65 9.39
N ALA A 324 -0.31 -32.74 10.33
CA ALA A 324 -1.14 -32.99 11.51
C ALA A 324 -2.61 -33.27 11.13
N GLY A 325 -3.17 -32.49 10.19
CA GLY A 325 -4.53 -32.68 9.70
C GLY A 325 -4.71 -34.05 9.05
N LEU A 326 -3.85 -34.41 8.10
CA LEU A 326 -3.95 -35.70 7.39
C LEU A 326 -3.61 -36.90 8.29
N TRP A 327 -2.65 -36.77 9.20
CA TRP A 327 -2.34 -37.83 10.17
C TRP A 327 -3.51 -38.12 11.10
N TYR A 328 -4.11 -37.07 11.68
CA TYR A 328 -5.27 -37.22 12.55
C TYR A 328 -6.50 -37.73 11.77
N GLY A 329 -6.76 -37.13 10.59
CA GLY A 329 -7.84 -37.54 9.70
C GLY A 329 -7.71 -39.00 9.26
N GLY A 330 -6.52 -39.42 8.82
CA GLY A 330 -6.23 -40.80 8.43
C GLY A 330 -6.36 -41.79 9.59
N SER A 331 -5.90 -41.43 10.79
CA SER A 331 -6.12 -42.24 11.99
C SER A 331 -7.62 -42.41 12.31
N LYS A 332 -8.43 -41.37 12.09
CA LYS A 332 -9.88 -41.42 12.32
C LYS A 332 -10.60 -42.35 11.33
N VAL A 333 -10.18 -42.32 10.06
CA VAL A 333 -10.67 -43.24 9.03
C VAL A 333 -10.26 -44.68 9.36
N ALA A 334 -9.02 -44.91 9.83
CA ALA A 334 -8.54 -46.25 10.19
C ALA A 334 -9.29 -46.89 11.37
N HIS A 335 -9.94 -46.09 12.23
CA HIS A 335 -10.77 -46.57 13.33
C HIS A 335 -12.27 -46.57 13.01
N ASP A 336 -12.66 -46.42 11.74
CA ASP A 336 -14.06 -46.33 11.27
C ASP A 336 -14.92 -45.27 11.98
N LYS A 337 -14.28 -44.20 12.49
CA LYS A 337 -14.97 -43.11 13.22
C LYS A 337 -15.42 -41.97 12.31
N ALA A 338 -14.96 -41.94 11.06
CA ALA A 338 -15.36 -40.94 10.06
C ALA A 338 -15.16 -41.51 8.66
N SER A 339 -15.98 -41.02 7.72
CA SER A 339 -15.80 -41.31 6.30
C SER A 339 -14.61 -40.52 5.73
N PRO A 340 -13.90 -41.07 4.72
CA PRO A 340 -12.86 -40.31 4.00
C PRO A 340 -13.38 -38.99 3.42
N SER A 341 -14.64 -38.97 2.96
CA SER A 341 -15.31 -37.77 2.46
C SER A 341 -15.37 -36.66 3.51
N GLU A 342 -15.85 -36.95 4.73
CA GLU A 342 -15.97 -35.93 5.80
C GLU A 342 -14.61 -35.38 6.21
N VAL A 343 -13.59 -36.24 6.27
CA VAL A 343 -12.21 -35.84 6.59
C VAL A 343 -11.65 -34.87 5.56
N PHE A 344 -11.80 -35.17 4.27
CA PHE A 344 -11.32 -34.26 3.22
C PHE A 344 -12.14 -32.96 3.14
N GLN A 345 -13.45 -33.00 3.42
CA GLN A 345 -14.29 -31.79 3.49
C GLN A 345 -13.85 -30.88 4.63
N ALA A 346 -13.60 -31.44 5.81
CA ALA A 346 -13.11 -30.68 6.95
C ALA A 346 -11.70 -30.13 6.69
N PHE A 347 -10.80 -30.96 6.15
CA PHE A 347 -9.43 -30.58 5.80
C PHE A 347 -9.38 -29.41 4.81
N PHE A 348 -10.02 -29.57 3.65
CA PHE A 348 -10.01 -28.54 2.61
C PHE A 348 -10.81 -27.30 3.03
N GLY A 349 -11.89 -27.44 3.81
CA GLY A 349 -12.64 -26.31 4.36
C GLY A 349 -11.78 -25.42 5.25
N VAL A 350 -11.10 -26.00 6.24
CA VAL A 350 -10.18 -25.27 7.14
C VAL A 350 -8.99 -24.72 6.37
N LEU A 351 -8.46 -25.46 5.41
CA LEU A 351 -7.32 -25.03 4.61
C LEU A 351 -7.65 -23.78 3.77
N MET A 352 -8.75 -23.81 3.02
CA MET A 352 -9.20 -22.68 2.20
C MET A 352 -9.54 -21.46 3.06
N GLY A 353 -10.09 -21.67 4.26
CA GLY A 353 -10.31 -20.62 5.24
C GLY A 353 -8.99 -20.02 5.73
N THR A 354 -8.00 -20.85 6.07
CA THR A 354 -6.69 -20.40 6.55
C THR A 354 -5.93 -19.58 5.51
N ILE A 355 -5.94 -20.00 4.24
CA ILE A 355 -5.27 -19.27 3.14
C ILE A 355 -5.85 -17.86 2.99
N SER A 356 -7.17 -17.71 3.13
CA SER A 356 -7.84 -16.41 2.98
C SER A 356 -7.35 -15.37 3.99
N LEU A 357 -6.98 -15.79 5.20
CA LEU A 357 -6.48 -14.92 6.25
C LEU A 357 -5.18 -14.20 5.87
N GLY A 358 -4.31 -14.87 5.11
CA GLY A 358 -3.10 -14.27 4.56
C GLY A 358 -3.38 -13.14 3.58
N GLN A 359 -4.55 -13.17 2.92
CA GLN A 359 -4.98 -12.17 1.94
C GLN A 359 -5.82 -11.05 2.58
N ILE A 360 -6.44 -11.25 3.75
CA ILE A 360 -7.21 -10.20 4.44
C ILE A 360 -6.33 -9.00 4.81
N THR A 361 -5.16 -9.26 5.43
CA THR A 361 -4.27 -8.22 5.97
C THR A 361 -3.82 -7.16 4.95
N PRO A 362 -3.29 -7.50 3.76
CA PRO A 362 -2.87 -6.50 2.77
C PRO A 362 -4.06 -5.68 2.23
N ASN A 363 -5.23 -6.29 2.08
CA ASN A 363 -6.42 -5.61 1.56
C ASN A 363 -7.01 -4.62 2.59
N ILE A 364 -7.11 -5.00 3.87
CA ILE A 364 -7.50 -4.07 4.95
C ILE A 364 -6.47 -2.93 5.09
N SER A 365 -5.18 -3.23 4.95
CA SER A 365 -4.13 -2.21 5.00
C SER A 365 -4.27 -1.18 3.88
N ALA A 366 -4.63 -1.61 2.66
CA ALA A 366 -4.88 -0.70 1.54
C ALA A 366 -6.10 0.21 1.78
N VAL A 367 -7.16 -0.32 2.39
CA VAL A 367 -8.33 0.48 2.81
C VAL A 367 -7.92 1.51 3.86
N ALA A 368 -7.08 1.14 4.82
CA ALA A 368 -6.57 2.06 5.84
C ALA A 368 -5.68 3.16 5.24
N GLU A 369 -4.82 2.81 4.26
CA GLU A 369 -4.00 3.79 3.53
C GLU A 369 -4.87 4.77 2.72
N ALA A 370 -5.93 4.27 2.07
CA ALA A 370 -6.91 5.10 1.37
C ALA A 370 -7.59 6.11 2.30
N LYS A 371 -7.94 5.71 3.54
CA LYS A 371 -8.48 6.65 4.53
C LYS A 371 -7.47 7.75 4.91
N GLY A 372 -6.20 7.39 5.07
CA GLY A 372 -5.14 8.35 5.37
C GLY A 372 -4.91 9.36 4.25
N ALA A 373 -4.89 8.88 3.01
CA ALA A 373 -4.78 9.70 1.81
C ALA A 373 -6.01 10.63 1.64
N ALA A 374 -7.22 10.10 1.82
CA ALA A 374 -8.45 10.88 1.72
C ALA A 374 -8.55 11.99 2.78
N ALA A 375 -8.06 11.76 3.99
CA ALA A 375 -8.06 12.78 5.04
C ALA A 375 -7.27 14.04 4.65
N GLN A 376 -6.18 13.89 3.89
CA GLN A 376 -5.38 15.01 3.41
C GLN A 376 -6.11 15.83 2.34
N ILE A 377 -6.75 15.14 1.39
CA ILE A 377 -7.51 15.80 0.32
C ILE A 377 -8.76 16.48 0.90
N TYR A 378 -9.48 15.82 1.80
CA TYR A 378 -10.65 16.42 2.45
C TYR A 378 -10.29 17.59 3.34
N LYS A 379 -9.13 17.58 4.01
CA LYS A 379 -8.65 18.76 4.73
C LYS A 379 -8.49 19.98 3.80
N ILE A 380 -7.96 19.78 2.59
CA ILE A 380 -7.83 20.86 1.60
C ILE A 380 -9.22 21.34 1.19
N LEU A 381 -10.11 20.41 0.85
CA LEU A 381 -11.46 20.69 0.38
C LEU A 381 -12.37 21.38 1.42
N ASP A 382 -12.18 21.06 2.70
CA ASP A 382 -12.94 21.63 3.82
C ASP A 382 -12.31 22.93 4.34
N THR A 383 -11.17 23.36 3.80
CA THR A 383 -10.58 24.67 4.15
C THR A 383 -11.39 25.78 3.47
N PRO A 384 -11.99 26.71 4.23
CA PRO A 384 -12.69 27.83 3.61
C PRO A 384 -11.68 28.83 3.00
N SER A 385 -11.95 29.29 1.77
CA SER A 385 -11.16 30.37 1.18
C SER A 385 -11.55 31.71 1.83
N ALA A 386 -10.56 32.48 2.28
CA ALA A 386 -10.80 33.80 2.86
C ALA A 386 -11.29 34.82 1.81
N ILE A 387 -10.91 34.61 0.54
CA ILE A 387 -11.34 35.39 -0.61
C ILE A 387 -11.87 34.39 -1.64
N ASP A 388 -13.18 34.23 -1.70
CA ASP A 388 -13.81 33.22 -2.55
C ASP A 388 -14.22 33.81 -3.90
N ALA A 389 -13.39 33.59 -4.92
CA ALA A 389 -13.66 34.01 -6.29
C ALA A 389 -14.80 33.21 -6.95
N SER A 390 -15.29 32.13 -6.34
CA SER A 390 -16.40 31.34 -6.90
C SER A 390 -17.77 32.00 -6.68
N LYS A 391 -17.85 32.95 -5.74
CA LYS A 391 -19.09 33.64 -5.37
C LYS A 391 -19.23 34.96 -6.12
N ASP A 392 -19.55 34.86 -7.40
CA ASP A 392 -19.66 36.00 -8.30
C ASP A 392 -20.84 36.96 -7.96
N ASN A 393 -21.70 36.58 -7.01
CA ASN A 393 -22.85 37.35 -6.53
C ASN A 393 -22.64 38.02 -5.16
N GLU A 394 -21.53 37.75 -4.47
CA GLU A 394 -21.20 38.38 -3.19
C GLU A 394 -20.18 39.50 -3.44
N GLY A 395 -20.67 40.70 -3.76
CA GLY A 395 -19.86 41.89 -3.98
C GLY A 395 -20.59 42.96 -4.79
N GLU A 396 -20.33 44.23 -4.51
CA GLU A 396 -20.86 45.32 -5.32
C GLU A 396 -20.13 45.36 -6.68
N LYS A 397 -20.89 45.24 -7.77
CA LYS A 397 -20.40 45.40 -9.15
C LYS A 397 -20.85 46.77 -9.66
N PRO A 398 -20.03 47.84 -9.52
CA PRO A 398 -20.44 49.17 -9.98
C PRO A 398 -20.63 49.19 -11.50
N GLU A 399 -21.72 49.79 -11.97
CA GLU A 399 -22.09 49.83 -13.41
C GLU A 399 -21.19 50.74 -14.24
N SER A 400 -20.51 51.72 -13.61
CA SER A 400 -19.59 52.63 -14.28
C SER A 400 -18.44 53.03 -13.37
N CYS A 401 -17.22 52.93 -13.88
CA CYS A 401 -16.05 53.58 -13.29
C CYS A 401 -15.81 54.91 -14.00
N LEU A 402 -15.95 56.02 -13.28
CA LEU A 402 -15.42 57.32 -13.71
C LEU A 402 -14.05 57.46 -13.07
N GLY A 403 -13.01 57.31 -13.89
CA GLY A 403 -11.59 57.46 -13.50
C GLY A 403 -11.11 58.89 -13.61
#